data_AF-M5RU52-F1
#
_entry.id   AF-M5RU52-F1
#
_cell.length_a   1.000
_cell.length_b   1.000
_cell.length_c   1.000
_cell.angle_alpha   90.00
_cell.angle_beta   90.00
_cell.angle_gamma   90.00
#
_symmetry.space_group_name_H-M   'P 1'
#
loop_
_entity.id
_entity.type
_entity.pdbx_description
1 polymer ?
#
loop_
_entity_poly.entity_id
_entity_poly.type
_entity_poly.pdbx_seq_one_letter_code
_entity_poly.pdbx_strand_id
1 'polypeptide(L)'
;MVAQDTSPTIETRDERLEWWRQAKFGMFVHWGIYSTVGGEYKGQKLPNSAEWMMARGKIPIAEYEKYAAQFNPTQFDATEFVGLAKQAGMKYLVITAKHHDGFAMFDSKANPFNVVDATPFGRDIMKELAEACQEQGLRFGFYYSQAQDWHHPGGFGNSWDKSIQRVSSDEYVMEKAVPEVKQLLTEYGPIGIFWWDTPRKMSRESFDALHSLTKLQPNVITNDRLGEDYRGDYKTFERQIPPHAPGEDDWEVCMPISGSWGYKKGDSDFKSTTTLVRNLIDIASKGGNYLLNVSPTGKGTLLPEAVERLQGVGQWMDVNSESIYGTSASPLPKLDWGRCTAKTVDGKTILYLHVFDWPSAGKLLVPGIQNEVQTARLLADGSTLTAKSTEDGVELTLPNEAPDDIASVIEMKIDGVLEVAVQLPTPDANGNLVLTADAGYIHNNEGSRQADIRFHSDIPHIGYWVDDQAWVEWNINIDQPGRYEVSATLSVEKEKTRLGFGIAGELKTVEMMSTGGYGNYVDRPLGTIDIDQSGQTSFRIKPDAGHWQPINLRSVTLKRVNESK
;
A
#
# COMPACT_ATOMS: atom_id res chain seq x y z
N MET A 1 -1.54 -21.05 33.74
CA MET A 1 -2.93 -21.10 33.26
C MET A 1 -2.97 -20.26 32.00
N VAL A 2 -3.24 -20.86 30.85
CA VAL A 2 -3.45 -20.12 29.61
C VAL A 2 -4.75 -19.34 29.78
N ALA A 3 -4.73 -18.02 29.68
CA ALA A 3 -5.95 -17.24 29.61
C ALA A 3 -6.71 -17.72 28.36
N GLN A 4 -7.85 -18.38 28.55
CA GLN A 4 -8.74 -18.71 27.44
C GLN A 4 -9.25 -17.40 26.86
N ASP A 5 -8.98 -17.16 25.59
CA ASP A 5 -9.61 -16.09 24.84
C ASP A 5 -11.12 -16.35 24.82
N THR A 6 -11.88 -15.51 25.53
CA THR A 6 -13.35 -15.55 25.56
C THR A 6 -13.98 -14.84 24.37
N SER A 7 -13.17 -14.40 23.40
CA SER A 7 -13.69 -13.81 22.17
C SER A 7 -14.42 -14.88 21.34
N PRO A 8 -15.62 -14.59 20.82
CA PRO A 8 -16.33 -15.53 19.96
C PRO A 8 -15.47 -15.91 18.75
N THR A 9 -15.54 -17.17 18.35
CA THR A 9 -14.93 -17.63 17.08
C THR A 9 -15.62 -16.92 15.94
N ILE A 10 -14.86 -16.17 15.15
CA ILE A 10 -15.39 -15.48 13.98
C ILE A 10 -15.39 -16.45 12.79
N GLU A 11 -16.57 -16.67 12.18
CA GLU A 11 -16.76 -17.76 11.22
C GLU A 11 -16.34 -17.41 9.79
N THR A 12 -16.43 -16.13 9.41
CA THR A 12 -16.15 -15.68 8.04
C THR A 12 -14.88 -14.84 7.92
N ARG A 13 -14.24 -14.86 6.74
CA ARG A 13 -13.11 -13.98 6.41
C ARG A 13 -13.44 -12.50 6.66
N ASP A 14 -14.62 -12.06 6.24
CA ASP A 14 -15.01 -10.65 6.32
C ASP A 14 -15.17 -10.17 7.76
N GLU A 15 -15.77 -10.98 8.63
CA GLU A 15 -15.87 -10.65 10.04
C GLU A 15 -14.49 -10.60 10.71
N ARG A 16 -13.52 -11.45 10.30
CA ARG A 16 -12.14 -11.40 10.82
C ARG A 16 -11.43 -10.12 10.42
N LEU A 17 -11.67 -9.64 9.21
CA LEU A 17 -11.07 -8.43 8.67
C LEU A 17 -11.73 -7.14 9.15
N GLU A 18 -12.92 -7.22 9.75
CA GLU A 18 -13.68 -6.02 10.13
C GLU A 18 -12.87 -5.08 11.04
N TRP A 19 -12.28 -5.59 12.12
CA TRP A 19 -11.47 -4.76 13.01
C TRP A 19 -10.29 -4.11 12.27
N TRP A 20 -9.73 -4.80 11.28
CA TRP A 20 -8.57 -4.36 10.53
C TRP A 20 -8.96 -3.28 9.51
N ARG A 21 -10.12 -3.42 8.85
CA ARG A 21 -10.72 -2.36 8.01
C ARG A 21 -11.02 -1.09 8.81
N GLN A 22 -11.45 -1.25 10.06
CA GLN A 22 -11.67 -0.13 10.98
C GLN A 22 -10.36 0.53 11.42
N ALA A 23 -9.30 -0.26 11.61
CA ALA A 23 -8.03 0.18 12.16
C ALA A 23 -7.28 1.19 11.29
N LYS A 24 -7.22 0.95 9.97
CA LYS A 24 -6.51 1.73 8.92
C LYS A 24 -5.01 2.00 9.10
N PHE A 25 -4.50 2.03 10.33
CA PHE A 25 -3.14 2.47 10.63
C PHE A 25 -2.48 1.59 11.69
N GLY A 26 -1.30 1.07 11.37
CA GLY A 26 -0.52 0.20 12.24
C GLY A 26 0.97 0.52 12.24
N MET A 27 1.66 0.01 13.27
CA MET A 27 3.12 0.06 13.39
C MET A 27 3.74 -1.23 12.85
N PHE A 28 4.70 -1.11 11.96
CA PHE A 28 5.65 -2.19 11.69
C PHE A 28 6.91 -1.95 12.52
N VAL A 29 7.56 -3.01 12.99
CA VAL A 29 8.85 -2.92 13.65
C VAL A 29 9.81 -3.94 13.05
N HIS A 30 10.90 -3.44 12.45
CA HIS A 30 12.03 -4.28 12.03
C HIS A 30 13.16 -4.14 13.04
N TRP A 31 13.30 -5.17 13.87
CA TRP A 31 14.32 -5.21 14.90
C TRP A 31 14.99 -6.59 15.00
N GLY A 32 16.29 -6.59 15.22
CA GLY A 32 17.15 -7.77 15.20
C GLY A 32 18.60 -7.40 15.46
N ILE A 33 19.48 -8.40 15.49
CA ILE A 33 20.90 -8.22 15.83
C ILE A 33 21.66 -7.37 14.80
N TYR A 34 21.15 -7.22 13.57
CA TYR A 34 21.66 -6.23 12.60
C TYR A 34 21.66 -4.79 13.14
N SER A 35 20.76 -4.47 14.08
CA SER A 35 20.67 -3.14 14.70
C SER A 35 21.86 -2.81 15.62
N THR A 36 22.61 -3.80 16.10
CA THR A 36 23.80 -3.63 16.94
C THR A 36 24.86 -2.77 16.26
N VAL A 37 25.04 -2.97 14.95
CA VAL A 37 26.03 -2.27 14.14
C VAL A 37 25.42 -1.37 13.06
N GLY A 38 24.08 -1.29 13.02
CA GLY A 38 23.34 -0.40 12.14
C GLY A 38 23.61 -0.61 10.66
N GLY A 39 23.80 -1.86 10.23
CA GLY A 39 24.08 -2.20 8.83
C GLY A 39 25.52 -1.92 8.36
N GLU A 40 26.45 -1.64 9.27
CA GLU A 40 27.88 -1.53 8.97
C GLU A 40 28.58 -2.89 9.11
N TYR A 41 29.52 -3.17 8.21
CA TYR A 41 30.36 -4.36 8.27
C TYR A 41 31.80 -3.99 7.91
N LYS A 42 32.76 -4.31 8.80
CA LYS A 42 34.20 -3.98 8.65
C LYS A 42 34.45 -2.51 8.32
N GLY A 43 33.72 -1.62 8.98
CA GLY A 43 33.80 -0.15 8.79
C GLY A 43 33.17 0.37 7.51
N GLN A 44 32.49 -0.48 6.73
CA GLN A 44 31.82 -0.10 5.49
C GLN A 44 30.30 -0.07 5.69
N LYS A 45 29.66 0.97 5.18
CA LYS A 45 28.20 1.04 5.06
C LYS A 45 27.76 0.17 3.89
N LEU A 46 26.83 -0.75 4.14
CA LEU A 46 26.32 -1.64 3.10
C LEU A 46 25.18 -0.99 2.30
N PRO A 47 25.03 -1.34 1.00
CA PRO A 47 23.87 -0.94 0.22
C PRO A 47 22.61 -1.64 0.73
N ASN A 48 21.44 -1.14 0.34
CA ASN A 48 20.12 -1.61 0.78
C ASN A 48 19.81 -1.27 2.26
N SER A 49 18.70 -1.78 2.76
CA SER A 49 18.25 -1.65 4.14
C SER A 49 19.08 -2.56 5.07
N ALA A 50 19.25 -2.12 6.33
CA ALA A 50 20.26 -2.67 7.24
C ALA A 50 20.02 -4.14 7.62
N GLU A 51 18.78 -4.60 7.63
CA GLU A 51 18.41 -6.00 7.88
C GLU A 51 18.95 -6.97 6.81
N TRP A 52 19.33 -6.46 5.64
CA TRP A 52 20.01 -7.24 4.58
C TRP A 52 21.53 -7.30 4.73
N MET A 53 22.10 -6.74 5.81
CA MET A 53 23.55 -6.61 5.94
C MET A 53 24.31 -7.94 5.83
N MET A 54 23.75 -9.05 6.32
CA MET A 54 24.37 -10.36 6.22
C MET A 54 24.58 -10.77 4.76
N ALA A 55 23.53 -10.64 3.94
CA ALA A 55 23.58 -10.97 2.52
C ALA A 55 24.42 -9.97 1.70
N ARG A 56 24.29 -8.67 1.97
CA ARG A 56 25.00 -7.62 1.21
C ARG A 56 26.48 -7.55 1.54
N GLY A 57 26.84 -7.76 2.81
CA GLY A 57 28.22 -7.90 3.25
C GLY A 57 28.82 -9.28 2.97
N LYS A 58 28.00 -10.24 2.51
CA LYS A 58 28.37 -11.66 2.35
C LYS A 58 29.03 -12.19 3.63
N ILE A 59 28.44 -11.86 4.77
CA ILE A 59 28.98 -12.13 6.10
C ILE A 59 28.79 -13.62 6.39
N PRO A 60 29.86 -14.40 6.64
CA PRO A 60 29.72 -15.80 7.04
C PRO A 60 28.93 -15.92 8.36
N ILE A 61 28.21 -17.03 8.54
CA ILE A 61 27.37 -17.29 9.72
C ILE A 61 28.18 -17.11 11.01
N ALA A 62 29.33 -17.77 11.10
CA ALA A 62 30.21 -17.71 12.27
C ALA A 62 30.75 -16.30 12.59
N GLU A 63 30.74 -15.38 11.63
CA GLU A 63 31.07 -13.97 11.87
C GLU A 63 29.83 -13.17 12.29
N TYR A 64 28.68 -13.45 11.68
CA TYR A 64 27.41 -12.78 11.96
C TYR A 64 26.86 -13.09 13.35
N GLU A 65 26.95 -14.34 13.80
CA GLU A 65 26.48 -14.78 15.13
C GLU A 65 27.12 -14.00 16.28
N LYS A 66 28.33 -13.45 16.08
CA LYS A 66 29.03 -12.63 17.08
C LYS A 66 28.31 -11.33 17.42
N TYR A 67 27.36 -10.89 16.59
CA TYR A 67 26.53 -9.73 16.89
C TYR A 67 25.47 -10.03 17.96
N ALA A 68 25.06 -11.29 18.14
CA ALA A 68 24.13 -11.68 19.22
C ALA A 68 24.73 -11.42 20.60
N ALA A 69 26.01 -11.76 20.80
CA ALA A 69 26.73 -11.50 22.05
C ALA A 69 26.90 -10.00 22.39
N GLN A 70 26.69 -9.11 21.41
CA GLN A 70 26.75 -7.65 21.58
C GLN A 70 25.36 -7.01 21.74
N PHE A 71 24.30 -7.75 21.41
CA PHE A 71 22.93 -7.24 21.46
C PHE A 71 22.44 -7.23 22.90
N ASN A 72 22.34 -6.04 23.49
CA ASN A 72 21.91 -5.86 24.87
C ASN A 72 21.05 -4.60 25.01
N PRO A 73 19.76 -4.63 24.60
CA PRO A 73 18.91 -3.45 24.57
C PRO A 73 18.40 -3.06 25.96
N THR A 74 19.30 -2.61 26.83
CA THR A 74 18.99 -2.22 28.21
C THR A 74 18.06 -1.01 28.36
N GLN A 75 17.79 -0.30 27.26
CA GLN A 75 16.85 0.82 27.24
C GLN A 75 15.48 0.44 26.65
N PHE A 76 15.27 -0.85 26.32
CA PHE A 76 13.98 -1.32 25.84
C PHE A 76 12.95 -1.42 26.98
N ASP A 77 11.83 -0.73 26.78
CA ASP A 77 10.61 -0.82 27.57
C ASP A 77 9.41 -1.03 26.63
N ALA A 78 8.73 -2.16 26.76
CA ALA A 78 7.60 -2.51 25.91
C ALA A 78 6.39 -1.58 26.12
N THR A 79 6.18 -1.10 27.35
CA THR A 79 5.05 -0.21 27.69
C THR A 79 5.25 1.14 27.04
N GLU A 80 6.44 1.74 27.16
CA GLU A 80 6.77 3.01 26.52
C GLU A 80 6.71 2.90 24.99
N PHE A 81 7.23 1.81 24.43
CA PHE A 81 7.24 1.58 22.99
C PHE A 81 5.83 1.47 22.39
N VAL A 82 4.96 0.64 23.00
CA VAL A 82 3.56 0.52 22.59
C VAL A 82 2.78 1.82 22.87
N GLY A 83 3.12 2.53 23.94
CA GLY A 83 2.55 3.83 24.26
C GLY A 83 2.79 4.87 23.17
N LEU A 84 3.99 4.87 22.58
CA LEU A 84 4.31 5.73 21.44
C LEU A 84 3.50 5.37 20.19
N ALA A 85 3.31 4.07 19.90
CA ALA A 85 2.45 3.62 18.80
C ALA A 85 0.99 4.08 19.00
N LYS A 86 0.48 3.93 20.22
CA LYS A 86 -0.86 4.40 20.60
C LYS A 86 -1.00 5.91 20.46
N GLN A 87 -0.02 6.67 20.93
CA GLN A 87 0.01 8.13 20.81
C GLN A 87 0.03 8.59 19.35
N ALA A 88 0.71 7.84 18.46
CA ALA A 88 0.69 8.12 17.03
C ALA A 88 -0.66 7.82 16.34
N GLY A 89 -1.62 7.23 17.06
CA GLY A 89 -2.91 6.81 16.49
C GLY A 89 -2.87 5.45 15.81
N MET A 90 -1.91 4.57 16.12
CA MET A 90 -1.89 3.23 15.54
C MET A 90 -2.81 2.29 16.35
N LYS A 91 -3.46 1.35 15.65
CA LYS A 91 -4.41 0.38 16.25
C LYS A 91 -3.86 -1.04 16.34
N TYR A 92 -2.74 -1.30 15.65
CA TYR A 92 -2.07 -2.59 15.66
C TYR A 92 -0.56 -2.43 15.50
N LEU A 93 0.18 -3.44 15.95
CA LEU A 93 1.63 -3.51 15.88
C LEU A 93 2.05 -4.88 15.35
N VAL A 94 2.86 -4.89 14.29
CA VAL A 94 3.47 -6.07 13.69
C VAL A 94 4.99 -5.97 13.85
N ILE A 95 5.62 -6.97 14.45
CA ILE A 95 7.08 -6.97 14.67
C ILE A 95 7.75 -8.23 14.13
N THR A 96 8.97 -8.08 13.62
CA THR A 96 9.81 -9.19 13.16
C THR A 96 10.14 -10.16 14.30
N ALA A 97 9.34 -11.22 14.45
CA ALA A 97 9.65 -12.33 15.35
C ALA A 97 10.90 -13.08 14.88
N LYS A 98 11.07 -13.19 13.55
CA LYS A 98 12.30 -13.65 12.92
C LYS A 98 12.43 -13.05 11.52
N HIS A 99 13.57 -12.44 11.22
CA HIS A 99 13.90 -11.94 9.88
C HIS A 99 14.74 -12.97 9.10
N HIS A 100 15.18 -12.62 7.89
CA HIS A 100 15.97 -13.47 7.02
C HIS A 100 17.32 -13.91 7.61
N ASP A 101 17.88 -13.18 8.57
CA ASP A 101 19.12 -13.56 9.25
C ASP A 101 18.96 -14.81 10.14
N GLY A 102 17.72 -15.26 10.36
CA GLY A 102 17.40 -16.47 11.11
C GLY A 102 17.41 -16.29 12.62
N PHE A 103 17.64 -15.07 13.13
CA PHE A 103 17.67 -14.78 14.55
C PHE A 103 16.25 -14.59 15.09
N ALA A 104 15.87 -15.40 16.09
CA ALA A 104 14.56 -15.29 16.72
C ALA A 104 14.57 -14.20 17.82
N MET A 105 13.65 -13.25 17.72
CA MET A 105 13.47 -12.15 18.68
C MET A 105 12.57 -12.53 19.88
N PHE A 106 12.39 -13.83 20.11
CA PHE A 106 11.61 -14.44 21.19
C PHE A 106 12.34 -15.68 21.73
N ASP A 107 11.86 -16.27 22.83
CA ASP A 107 12.45 -17.48 23.45
C ASP A 107 12.19 -18.76 22.62
N SER A 108 12.80 -18.86 21.43
CA SER A 108 12.57 -19.99 20.51
C SER A 108 13.07 -21.30 21.10
N LYS A 109 12.14 -22.26 21.29
CA LYS A 109 12.47 -23.63 21.74
C LYS A 109 13.08 -24.49 20.63
N ALA A 110 12.97 -24.06 19.38
CA ALA A 110 13.45 -24.82 18.22
C ALA A 110 14.93 -24.55 17.91
N ASN A 111 15.44 -23.36 18.26
CA ASN A 111 16.79 -22.96 17.92
C ASN A 111 17.37 -21.99 18.98
N PRO A 112 18.56 -22.28 19.55
CA PRO A 112 19.19 -21.42 20.57
C PRO A 112 19.74 -20.10 20.00
N PHE A 113 19.72 -19.90 18.68
CA PHE A 113 20.06 -18.62 18.06
C PHE A 113 18.90 -17.63 18.17
N ASN A 114 18.62 -17.24 19.41
CA ASN A 114 17.48 -16.42 19.79
C ASN A 114 17.87 -15.36 20.85
N VAL A 115 16.98 -14.40 21.11
CA VAL A 115 17.27 -13.26 22.00
C VAL A 115 17.52 -13.65 23.46
N VAL A 116 16.92 -14.74 23.94
CA VAL A 116 17.06 -15.16 25.34
C VAL A 116 18.36 -15.94 25.54
N ASP A 117 18.65 -16.90 24.66
CA ASP A 117 19.78 -17.83 24.81
C ASP A 117 21.11 -17.28 24.28
N ALA A 118 21.08 -16.52 23.17
CA ALA A 118 22.29 -16.10 22.46
C ALA A 118 22.77 -14.69 22.80
N THR A 119 22.10 -13.98 23.71
CA THR A 119 22.41 -12.59 24.04
C THR A 119 22.50 -12.35 25.55
N PRO A 120 23.24 -11.31 26.01
CA PRO A 120 23.23 -10.90 27.41
C PRO A 120 21.90 -10.30 27.89
N PHE A 121 20.93 -10.06 27.01
CA PHE A 121 19.66 -9.41 27.37
C PHE A 121 18.74 -10.35 28.17
N GLY A 122 18.65 -11.62 27.76
CA GLY A 122 17.94 -12.68 28.50
C GLY A 122 16.44 -12.51 28.70
N ARG A 123 15.80 -11.55 28.02
CA ARG A 123 14.35 -11.25 28.11
C ARG A 123 13.64 -11.57 26.79
N ASP A 124 12.40 -12.06 26.87
CA ASP A 124 11.56 -12.33 25.71
C ASP A 124 10.83 -11.05 25.26
N ILE A 125 11.38 -10.38 24.24
CA ILE A 125 10.86 -9.13 23.69
C ILE A 125 9.44 -9.29 23.12
N MET A 126 9.17 -10.41 22.44
CA MET A 126 7.86 -10.63 21.83
C MET A 126 6.78 -10.78 22.88
N LYS A 127 7.09 -11.43 24.00
CA LYS A 127 6.15 -11.59 25.11
C LYS A 127 5.83 -10.26 25.78
N GLU A 128 6.85 -9.46 26.08
CA GLU A 128 6.66 -8.14 26.69
C GLU A 128 5.84 -7.20 25.78
N LEU A 129 6.06 -7.22 24.47
CA LEU A 129 5.26 -6.42 23.52
C LEU A 129 3.83 -6.93 23.36
N ALA A 130 3.61 -8.24 23.37
CA ALA A 130 2.26 -8.81 23.31
C ALA A 130 1.42 -8.38 24.52
N GLU A 131 2.00 -8.50 25.71
CA GLU A 131 1.38 -8.08 26.98
C GLU A 131 1.09 -6.56 26.97
N ALA A 132 2.07 -5.72 26.61
CA ALA A 132 1.88 -4.28 26.52
C ALA A 132 0.82 -3.87 25.47
N CYS A 133 0.76 -4.53 24.32
CA CYS A 133 -0.29 -4.28 23.32
C CYS A 133 -1.68 -4.62 23.87
N GLN A 134 -1.82 -5.76 24.54
CA GLN A 134 -3.08 -6.17 25.16
C GLN A 134 -3.54 -5.16 26.22
N GLU A 135 -2.64 -4.72 27.10
CA GLU A 135 -2.94 -3.72 28.14
C GLU A 135 -3.34 -2.36 27.56
N GLN A 136 -2.74 -1.97 26.44
CA GLN A 136 -2.96 -0.65 25.85
C GLN A 136 -4.04 -0.62 24.76
N GLY A 137 -4.61 -1.78 24.41
CA GLY A 137 -5.70 -1.93 23.45
C GLY A 137 -5.26 -1.91 21.99
N LEU A 138 -4.03 -2.32 21.70
CA LEU A 138 -3.53 -2.52 20.34
C LEU A 138 -3.60 -4.00 19.97
N ARG A 139 -3.98 -4.31 18.72
CA ARG A 139 -3.88 -5.67 18.19
C ARG A 139 -2.42 -5.99 17.92
N PHE A 140 -1.93 -7.11 18.45
CA PHE A 140 -0.55 -7.55 18.25
C PHE A 140 -0.43 -8.53 17.09
N GLY A 141 0.69 -8.49 16.38
CA GLY A 141 0.97 -9.36 15.25
C GLY A 141 2.46 -9.64 15.08
N PHE A 142 2.73 -10.75 14.39
CA PHE A 142 4.09 -11.17 14.08
C PHE A 142 4.36 -11.05 12.60
N TYR A 143 5.53 -10.55 12.26
CA TYR A 143 6.18 -10.85 11.01
C TYR A 143 7.05 -12.10 11.18
N TYR A 144 7.07 -12.97 10.17
CA TYR A 144 7.94 -14.14 10.16
C TYR A 144 8.47 -14.45 8.74
N SER A 145 9.80 -14.54 8.62
CA SER A 145 10.48 -15.01 7.41
C SER A 145 10.45 -16.54 7.34
N GLN A 146 9.41 -17.09 6.71
CA GLN A 146 9.07 -18.51 6.78
C GLN A 146 10.02 -19.44 6.05
N ALA A 147 10.45 -19.07 4.85
CA ALA A 147 11.23 -19.93 3.96
C ALA A 147 12.69 -19.46 3.83
N GLN A 148 12.90 -18.16 3.97
CA GLN A 148 14.19 -17.51 3.88
C GLN A 148 14.82 -17.44 5.29
N ASP A 149 15.92 -18.17 5.47
CA ASP A 149 16.70 -18.19 6.70
C ASP A 149 18.16 -18.38 6.29
N TRP A 150 18.99 -17.36 6.52
CA TRP A 150 20.39 -17.34 6.10
C TRP A 150 21.31 -18.04 7.10
N HIS A 151 20.79 -18.39 8.28
CA HIS A 151 21.50 -19.13 9.32
C HIS A 151 21.33 -20.64 9.15
N HIS A 152 20.10 -21.09 8.90
CA HIS A 152 19.80 -22.52 8.83
C HIS A 152 20.32 -23.18 7.52
N PRO A 153 20.92 -24.39 7.58
CA PRO A 153 21.47 -25.04 6.39
C PRO A 153 20.45 -25.37 5.28
N GLY A 154 19.17 -25.55 5.65
CA GLY A 154 18.05 -25.73 4.71
C GLY A 154 17.36 -24.43 4.26
N GLY A 155 17.69 -23.28 4.85
CA GLY A 155 17.02 -22.02 4.54
C GLY A 155 17.48 -21.38 3.22
N PHE A 156 16.56 -20.65 2.57
CA PHE A 156 16.84 -20.02 1.28
C PHE A 156 17.68 -18.73 1.40
N GLY A 157 18.60 -18.52 0.45
CA GLY A 157 19.22 -17.22 0.18
C GLY A 157 20.70 -17.08 0.52
N ASN A 158 21.26 -17.92 1.40
CA ASN A 158 22.68 -17.85 1.74
C ASN A 158 23.59 -18.62 0.77
N SER A 159 23.87 -18.06 -0.40
CA SER A 159 24.79 -18.69 -1.36
C SER A 159 26.26 -18.33 -1.16
N TRP A 160 26.57 -17.40 -0.24
CA TRP A 160 27.92 -16.87 -0.05
C TRP A 160 28.74 -17.64 0.97
N ASP A 161 28.12 -18.15 2.04
CA ASP A 161 28.82 -18.94 3.04
C ASP A 161 29.03 -20.37 2.53
N LYS A 162 30.29 -20.69 2.22
CA LYS A 162 30.69 -21.98 1.66
C LYS A 162 30.89 -23.06 2.73
N SER A 163 30.78 -22.72 4.01
CA SER A 163 30.91 -23.68 5.11
C SER A 163 29.61 -24.47 5.36
N ILE A 164 28.48 -24.00 4.81
CA ILE A 164 27.18 -24.62 5.03
C ILE A 164 27.11 -25.99 4.34
N GLN A 165 26.87 -27.03 5.14
CA GLN A 165 26.46 -28.34 4.64
C GLN A 165 24.95 -28.33 4.40
N ARG A 166 24.54 -28.21 3.13
CA ARG A 166 23.14 -28.00 2.76
C ARG A 166 22.27 -29.22 3.06
N VAL A 167 21.13 -28.94 3.66
CA VAL A 167 20.01 -29.88 3.84
C VAL A 167 18.79 -29.39 3.04
N SER A 168 17.71 -30.16 3.02
CA SER A 168 16.52 -29.78 2.26
C SER A 168 15.82 -28.56 2.88
N SER A 169 15.07 -27.80 2.07
CA SER A 169 14.23 -26.71 2.59
C SER A 169 13.10 -27.22 3.47
N ASP A 170 12.60 -28.43 3.19
CA ASP A 170 11.53 -29.04 3.98
C ASP A 170 12.03 -29.41 5.39
N GLU A 171 13.27 -29.88 5.51
CA GLU A 171 13.90 -30.12 6.82
C GLU A 171 13.95 -28.86 7.67
N TYR A 172 14.41 -27.73 7.09
CA TYR A 172 14.37 -26.43 7.77
C TYR A 172 12.95 -26.03 8.21
N VAL A 173 11.96 -26.17 7.30
CA VAL A 173 10.59 -25.78 7.62
C VAL A 173 10.05 -26.64 8.77
N MET A 174 10.24 -27.95 8.74
CA MET A 174 9.71 -28.85 9.76
C MET A 174 10.44 -28.77 11.10
N GLU A 175 11.76 -28.60 11.08
CA GLU A 175 12.57 -28.61 12.31
C GLU A 175 12.62 -27.24 12.99
N LYS A 176 12.50 -26.14 12.25
CA LYS A 176 12.60 -24.78 12.80
C LYS A 176 11.34 -23.95 12.58
N ALA A 177 10.89 -23.76 11.34
CA ALA A 177 9.83 -22.78 11.05
C ALA A 177 8.47 -23.18 11.64
N VAL A 178 8.04 -24.43 11.45
CA VAL A 178 6.79 -24.99 11.99
C VAL A 178 6.74 -24.92 13.52
N PRO A 179 7.74 -25.41 14.28
CA PRO A 179 7.70 -25.31 15.74
C PRO A 179 7.73 -23.87 16.25
N GLU A 180 8.48 -22.97 15.60
CA GLU A 180 8.52 -21.54 15.95
C GLU A 180 7.17 -20.85 15.72
N VAL A 181 6.56 -21.02 14.54
CA VAL A 181 5.24 -20.46 14.23
C VAL A 181 4.18 -21.02 15.18
N LYS A 182 4.23 -22.31 15.49
CA LYS A 182 3.32 -22.93 16.46
C LYS A 182 3.47 -22.30 17.85
N GLN A 183 4.71 -22.07 18.30
CA GLN A 183 4.98 -21.41 19.58
C GLN A 183 4.41 -19.97 19.60
N LEU A 184 4.70 -19.19 18.55
CA LEU A 184 4.20 -17.81 18.39
C LEU A 184 2.67 -17.75 18.46
N LEU A 185 1.96 -18.70 17.85
CA LEU A 185 0.50 -18.75 17.84
C LEU A 185 -0.13 -19.35 19.10
N THR A 186 0.65 -19.87 20.06
CA THR A 186 0.10 -20.55 21.25
C THR A 186 0.57 -19.99 22.59
N GLU A 187 1.69 -19.27 22.62
CA GLU A 187 2.32 -18.85 23.89
C GLU A 187 2.34 -17.32 24.12
N TYR A 188 1.91 -16.52 23.13
CA TYR A 188 2.00 -15.05 23.14
C TYR A 188 0.64 -14.34 23.18
N GLY A 189 -0.42 -15.05 23.60
CA GLY A 189 -1.77 -14.48 23.71
C GLY A 189 -2.51 -14.39 22.36
N PRO A 190 -3.57 -13.58 22.27
CA PRO A 190 -4.35 -13.41 21.04
C PRO A 190 -3.53 -12.70 19.96
N ILE A 191 -3.37 -13.34 18.80
CA ILE A 191 -2.61 -12.80 17.67
C ILE A 191 -3.59 -12.30 16.60
N GLY A 192 -3.51 -11.01 16.28
CA GLY A 192 -4.35 -10.38 15.27
C GLY A 192 -3.83 -10.58 13.85
N ILE A 193 -2.52 -10.48 13.63
CA ILE A 193 -1.89 -10.58 12.31
C ILE A 193 -0.71 -11.55 12.34
N PHE A 194 -0.65 -12.45 11.35
CA PHE A 194 0.56 -13.20 11.03
C PHE A 194 1.02 -12.86 9.61
N TRP A 195 2.06 -12.04 9.54
CA TRP A 195 2.59 -11.42 8.34
C TRP A 195 3.79 -12.23 7.81
N TRP A 196 3.58 -12.92 6.69
CA TRP A 196 4.59 -13.74 6.03
C TRP A 196 5.47 -12.91 5.11
N ASP A 197 6.74 -13.30 4.90
CA ASP A 197 7.61 -12.56 4.00
C ASP A 197 8.33 -13.39 2.96
N THR A 198 8.57 -12.73 1.81
CA THR A 198 9.11 -13.28 0.58
C THR A 198 8.33 -14.54 0.15
N PRO A 199 7.36 -14.43 -0.77
CA PRO A 199 6.55 -15.57 -1.22
C PRO A 199 7.40 -16.56 -2.04
N ARG A 200 8.25 -17.33 -1.35
CA ARG A 200 9.12 -18.34 -1.95
C ARG A 200 8.30 -19.58 -2.24
N LYS A 201 8.61 -20.23 -3.36
CA LYS A 201 8.13 -21.59 -3.61
C LYS A 201 8.60 -22.54 -2.52
N MET A 202 7.65 -23.19 -1.85
CA MET A 202 7.87 -24.30 -0.92
C MET A 202 7.28 -25.58 -1.49
N SER A 203 7.66 -26.73 -0.93
CA SER A 203 6.92 -27.97 -1.18
C SER A 203 5.48 -27.81 -0.67
N ARG A 204 4.56 -28.61 -1.21
CA ARG A 204 3.18 -28.62 -0.75
C ARG A 204 3.08 -28.97 0.74
N GLU A 205 3.91 -29.90 1.20
CA GLU A 205 3.95 -30.34 2.59
C GLU A 205 4.39 -29.20 3.54
N SER A 206 5.48 -28.50 3.21
CA SER A 206 5.97 -27.35 3.97
C SER A 206 4.95 -26.20 4.01
N PHE A 207 4.33 -25.91 2.86
CA PHE A 207 3.26 -24.91 2.79
C PHE A 207 2.06 -25.29 3.67
N ASP A 208 1.54 -26.51 3.52
CA ASP A 208 0.36 -26.98 4.26
C ASP A 208 0.64 -27.04 5.76
N ALA A 209 1.85 -27.45 6.17
CA ALA A 209 2.25 -27.48 7.57
C ALA A 209 2.20 -26.08 8.21
N LEU A 210 2.81 -25.07 7.58
CA LEU A 210 2.77 -23.68 8.06
C LEU A 210 1.36 -23.08 8.00
N HIS A 211 0.66 -23.25 6.88
CA HIS A 211 -0.67 -22.68 6.68
C HIS A 211 -1.67 -23.23 7.70
N SER A 212 -1.60 -24.53 7.99
CA SER A 212 -2.52 -25.19 8.93
C SER A 212 -2.43 -24.65 10.36
N LEU A 213 -1.28 -24.09 10.77
CA LEU A 213 -1.09 -23.53 12.10
C LEU A 213 -1.93 -22.28 12.35
N THR A 214 -2.33 -21.56 11.29
CA THR A 214 -3.23 -20.39 11.43
C THR A 214 -4.55 -20.76 12.11
N LYS A 215 -4.99 -22.02 12.01
CA LYS A 215 -6.19 -22.56 12.69
C LYS A 215 -6.07 -22.59 14.22
N LEU A 216 -4.87 -22.45 14.78
CA LEU A 216 -4.65 -22.33 16.23
C LEU A 216 -5.15 -20.99 16.76
N GLN A 217 -5.25 -19.97 15.90
CA GLN A 217 -5.78 -18.64 16.20
C GLN A 217 -6.87 -18.32 15.16
N PRO A 218 -8.11 -18.80 15.34
CA PRO A 218 -9.16 -18.67 14.32
C PRO A 218 -9.43 -17.25 13.83
N ASN A 219 -9.10 -16.24 14.63
CA ASN A 219 -9.32 -14.82 14.34
C ASN A 219 -8.09 -14.14 13.70
N VAL A 220 -6.96 -14.85 13.52
CA VAL A 220 -5.75 -14.29 12.90
C VAL A 220 -5.99 -14.02 11.42
N ILE A 221 -5.50 -12.88 10.94
CA ILE A 221 -5.45 -12.58 9.51
C ILE A 221 -4.01 -12.68 9.00
N THR A 222 -3.88 -13.00 7.72
CA THR A 222 -2.59 -13.20 7.05
C THR A 222 -2.52 -12.41 5.75
N ASN A 223 -1.31 -11.99 5.40
CA ASN A 223 -1.06 -11.38 4.10
C ASN A 223 -0.86 -12.44 2.99
N ASP A 224 -0.75 -11.98 1.74
CA ASP A 224 -0.62 -12.78 0.53
C ASP A 224 0.80 -13.35 0.27
N ARG A 225 1.61 -13.55 1.31
CA ARG A 225 3.05 -13.80 1.16
C ARG A 225 3.58 -15.14 1.69
N LEU A 226 2.70 -16.03 2.15
CA LEU A 226 3.13 -17.36 2.64
C LEU A 226 3.82 -18.19 1.54
N GLY A 227 3.33 -18.13 0.31
CA GLY A 227 3.88 -18.82 -0.86
C GLY A 227 3.48 -18.13 -2.17
N GLU A 228 4.05 -18.54 -3.31
CA GLU A 228 3.91 -17.86 -4.61
C GLU A 228 2.45 -17.64 -5.04
N ASP A 229 1.56 -18.62 -4.83
CA ASP A 229 0.16 -18.58 -5.25
C ASP A 229 -0.81 -18.36 -4.07
N TYR A 230 -0.31 -17.98 -2.89
CA TYR A 230 -1.15 -17.80 -1.71
C TYR A 230 -1.85 -16.44 -1.74
N ARG A 231 -3.18 -16.43 -1.69
CA ARG A 231 -3.95 -15.18 -1.72
C ARG A 231 -3.97 -14.41 -0.41
N GLY A 232 -3.78 -15.08 0.73
CA GLY A 232 -3.95 -14.47 2.06
C GLY A 232 -5.36 -13.97 2.33
N ASP A 233 -5.54 -13.28 3.45
CA ASP A 233 -6.73 -12.50 3.75
C ASP A 233 -6.66 -11.10 3.10
N TYR A 234 -5.46 -10.54 2.85
CA TYR A 234 -5.29 -9.23 2.21
C TYR A 234 -4.00 -9.13 1.38
N LYS A 235 -3.98 -8.19 0.43
CA LYS A 235 -2.86 -7.91 -0.49
C LYS A 235 -1.81 -6.98 0.12
N THR A 236 -0.54 -7.22 -0.21
CA THR A 236 0.59 -6.44 0.29
C THR A 236 1.25 -5.58 -0.79
N PHE A 237 1.43 -4.29 -0.51
CA PHE A 237 2.23 -3.38 -1.32
C PHE A 237 3.39 -2.82 -0.49
N GLU A 238 4.61 -2.91 -1.02
CA GLU A 238 5.81 -2.44 -0.32
C GLU A 238 6.31 -1.13 -0.88
N ARG A 239 6.50 -0.13 -0.01
CA ARG A 239 7.13 1.17 -0.28
C ARG A 239 6.43 2.06 -1.32
N GLN A 240 5.42 1.57 -2.02
CA GLN A 240 4.71 2.28 -3.06
C GLN A 240 3.21 2.21 -2.82
N ILE A 241 2.57 3.38 -2.80
CA ILE A 241 1.12 3.48 -2.75
C ILE A 241 0.59 3.26 -4.18
N PRO A 242 -0.37 2.34 -4.39
CA PRO A 242 -1.01 2.18 -5.69
C PRO A 242 -1.61 3.51 -6.19
N PRO A 243 -1.52 3.84 -7.49
CA PRO A 243 -2.11 5.06 -8.02
C PRO A 243 -3.64 5.07 -7.90
N HIS A 244 -4.27 3.90 -7.96
CA HIS A 244 -5.71 3.67 -7.79
C HIS A 244 -5.96 2.53 -6.79
N ALA A 245 -7.19 2.43 -6.27
CA ALA A 245 -7.60 1.30 -5.45
C ALA A 245 -7.42 -0.02 -6.25
N PRO A 246 -6.75 -1.05 -5.70
CA PRO A 246 -6.40 -2.28 -6.40
C PRO A 246 -7.58 -3.27 -6.51
N GLY A 247 -8.73 -2.80 -7.01
CA GLY A 247 -9.95 -3.59 -7.13
C GLY A 247 -10.67 -3.79 -5.79
N GLU A 248 -11.36 -4.93 -5.64
CA GLU A 248 -12.20 -5.26 -4.47
C GLU A 248 -11.42 -5.92 -3.32
N ASP A 249 -10.14 -6.27 -3.52
CA ASP A 249 -9.33 -6.92 -2.49
C ASP A 249 -9.04 -5.97 -1.32
N ASP A 250 -9.08 -6.48 -0.09
CA ASP A 250 -8.49 -5.80 1.08
C ASP A 250 -6.96 -5.69 0.90
N TRP A 251 -6.35 -4.55 1.25
CA TRP A 251 -4.94 -4.32 0.97
C TRP A 251 -4.22 -3.39 1.95
N GLU A 252 -2.92 -3.63 2.13
CA GLU A 252 -2.03 -2.90 3.02
C GLU A 252 -0.81 -2.37 2.26
N VAL A 253 -0.41 -1.13 2.55
CA VAL A 253 0.92 -0.64 2.19
C VAL A 253 1.80 -0.66 3.43
N CYS A 254 2.90 -1.40 3.37
CA CYS A 254 3.96 -1.29 4.34
C CYS A 254 5.09 -0.38 3.84
N MET A 255 5.60 0.50 4.69
CA MET A 255 6.63 1.48 4.30
C MET A 255 7.53 1.88 5.47
N PRO A 256 8.86 1.97 5.27
CA PRO A 256 9.77 2.51 6.27
C PRO A 256 9.53 4.01 6.51
N ILE A 257 9.64 4.44 7.76
CA ILE A 257 9.63 5.86 8.13
C ILE A 257 10.83 6.61 7.55
N SER A 258 11.96 5.90 7.39
CA SER A 258 13.19 6.40 6.73
C SER A 258 13.52 5.60 5.45
N GLY A 259 14.78 5.63 5.00
CA GLY A 259 15.25 4.86 3.84
C GLY A 259 15.46 3.36 4.09
N SER A 260 15.33 2.90 5.34
CA SER A 260 15.64 1.52 5.76
C SER A 260 14.52 0.90 6.60
N TRP A 261 14.29 -0.42 6.47
CA TRP A 261 13.39 -1.16 7.36
C TRP A 261 14.04 -1.35 8.73
N GLY A 262 15.20 -2.00 8.79
CA GLY A 262 16.01 -2.11 10.02
C GLY A 262 16.84 -0.86 10.31
N TYR A 263 17.29 -0.69 11.56
CA TYR A 263 18.08 0.47 11.97
C TYR A 263 19.37 0.58 11.15
N LYS A 264 19.55 1.71 10.46
CA LYS A 264 20.71 2.00 9.62
C LYS A 264 21.48 3.19 10.17
N LYS A 265 22.76 2.98 10.48
CA LYS A 265 23.60 4.00 11.12
C LYS A 265 23.89 5.16 10.16
N GLY A 266 23.54 6.37 10.60
CA GLY A 266 23.64 7.58 9.80
C GLY A 266 22.66 7.64 8.64
N ASP A 267 21.53 6.93 8.74
CA ASP A 267 20.36 7.19 7.91
C ASP A 267 19.73 8.53 8.32
N SER A 268 19.54 9.40 7.34
CA SER A 268 18.92 10.72 7.50
C SER A 268 17.72 10.90 6.56
N ASP A 269 17.32 9.86 5.83
CA ASP A 269 16.26 9.90 4.82
C ASP A 269 14.88 9.69 5.45
N PHE A 270 14.60 10.41 6.54
CA PHE A 270 13.32 10.37 7.23
C PHE A 270 12.27 11.13 6.43
N LYS A 271 11.12 10.49 6.19
CA LYS A 271 9.95 11.16 5.64
C LYS A 271 9.50 12.25 6.62
N SER A 272 9.05 13.38 6.10
CA SER A 272 8.48 14.45 6.92
C SER A 272 7.13 14.01 7.51
N THR A 273 6.70 14.65 8.60
CA THR A 273 5.35 14.44 9.17
C THR A 273 4.28 14.66 8.10
N THR A 274 4.43 15.70 7.27
CA THR A 274 3.54 15.98 6.13
C THR A 274 3.40 14.79 5.20
N THR A 275 4.53 14.18 4.79
CA THR A 275 4.50 13.00 3.92
C THR A 275 3.81 11.82 4.60
N LEU A 276 4.08 11.57 5.88
CA LEU A 276 3.50 10.43 6.60
C LEU A 276 1.97 10.56 6.77
N VAL A 277 1.49 11.73 7.14
CA VAL A 277 0.05 12.03 7.25
C VAL A 277 -0.62 11.95 5.87
N ARG A 278 -0.04 12.59 4.85
CA ARG A 278 -0.62 12.54 3.49
C ARG A 278 -0.59 11.14 2.89
N ASN A 279 0.39 10.30 3.22
CA ASN A 279 0.40 8.88 2.84
C ASN A 279 -0.75 8.12 3.52
N LEU A 280 -0.98 8.32 4.82
CA LEU A 280 -2.09 7.71 5.54
C LEU A 280 -3.44 8.08 4.89
N ILE A 281 -3.62 9.37 4.59
CA ILE A 281 -4.83 9.89 3.94
C ILE A 281 -4.99 9.29 2.52
N ASP A 282 -3.93 9.30 1.71
CA ASP A 282 -3.98 8.77 0.33
C ASP A 282 -4.34 7.27 0.33
N ILE A 283 -3.74 6.49 1.23
CA ILE A 283 -4.04 5.06 1.38
C ILE A 283 -5.48 4.84 1.84
N ALA A 284 -5.93 5.54 2.89
CA ALA A 284 -7.29 5.43 3.41
C ALA A 284 -8.34 5.87 2.35
N SER A 285 -8.05 6.91 1.57
CA SER A 285 -8.91 7.38 0.47
C SER A 285 -9.08 6.38 -0.67
N LYS A 286 -8.20 5.38 -0.74
CA LYS A 286 -8.26 4.25 -1.69
C LYS A 286 -8.72 2.95 -1.00
N GLY A 287 -9.15 3.03 0.26
CA GLY A 287 -9.70 1.92 1.03
C GLY A 287 -8.69 1.06 1.79
N GLY A 288 -7.38 1.29 1.63
CA GLY A 288 -6.33 0.44 2.20
C GLY A 288 -5.93 0.79 3.63
N ASN A 289 -5.01 -0.02 4.16
CA ASN A 289 -4.35 0.20 5.45
C ASN A 289 -2.89 0.62 5.28
N TYR A 290 -2.40 1.47 6.19
CA TYR A 290 -1.00 1.89 6.24
C TYR A 290 -0.26 1.23 7.40
N LEU A 291 0.78 0.45 7.09
CA LEU A 291 1.67 -0.19 8.05
C LEU A 291 3.03 0.53 8.05
N LEU A 292 3.15 1.53 8.92
CA LEU A 292 4.33 2.40 8.99
C LEU A 292 5.43 1.74 9.84
N ASN A 293 6.58 1.49 9.22
CA ASN A 293 7.70 0.84 9.88
C ASN A 293 8.60 1.79 10.66
N VAL A 294 8.97 1.38 11.86
CA VAL A 294 10.06 1.96 12.67
C VAL A 294 11.20 0.97 12.90
N SER A 295 12.35 1.51 13.30
CA SER A 295 13.63 0.79 13.28
C SER A 295 14.37 0.98 14.62
N PRO A 296 14.12 0.14 15.64
CA PRO A 296 14.82 0.28 16.91
C PRO A 296 16.32 0.03 16.79
N THR A 297 17.10 0.80 17.53
CA THR A 297 18.55 0.65 17.63
C THR A 297 18.93 -0.61 18.40
N GLY A 298 20.20 -1.02 18.36
CA GLY A 298 20.72 -2.10 19.22
C GLY A 298 20.58 -1.85 20.74
N LYS A 299 20.19 -0.64 21.15
CA LYS A 299 19.93 -0.27 22.55
C LYS A 299 18.46 -0.43 22.96
N GLY A 300 17.55 -0.66 22.02
CA GLY A 300 16.12 -0.77 22.32
C GLY A 300 15.30 0.50 22.16
N THR A 301 15.90 1.58 21.69
CA THR A 301 15.23 2.87 21.48
C THR A 301 15.05 3.19 20.01
N LEU A 302 14.04 4.02 19.69
CA LEU A 302 13.93 4.65 18.39
C LEU A 302 14.84 5.89 18.30
N LEU A 303 15.25 6.25 17.08
CA LEU A 303 15.94 7.53 16.86
C LEU A 303 15.01 8.71 17.18
N PRO A 304 15.53 9.83 17.72
CA PRO A 304 14.72 11.01 18.06
C PRO A 304 13.85 11.51 16.90
N GLU A 305 14.38 11.48 15.67
CA GLU A 305 13.66 11.86 14.46
C GLU A 305 12.43 10.97 14.24
N ALA A 306 12.54 9.65 14.46
CA ALA A 306 11.39 8.75 14.35
C ALA A 306 10.32 9.07 15.39
N VAL A 307 10.73 9.36 16.63
CA VAL A 307 9.83 9.73 17.73
C VAL A 307 9.11 11.05 17.40
N GLU A 308 9.84 12.07 16.96
CA GLU A 308 9.29 13.38 16.55
C GLU A 308 8.25 13.22 15.42
N ARG A 309 8.54 12.38 14.42
CA ARG A 309 7.60 12.11 13.32
C ARG A 309 6.34 11.39 13.79
N LEU A 310 6.47 10.37 14.64
CA LEU A 310 5.32 9.67 15.22
C LEU A 310 4.46 10.58 16.08
N GLN A 311 5.08 11.46 16.89
CA GLN A 311 4.36 12.45 17.68
C GLN A 311 3.64 13.46 16.80
N GLY A 312 4.26 13.94 15.72
CA GLY A 312 3.63 14.83 14.75
C GLY A 312 2.42 14.18 14.05
N VAL A 313 2.53 12.89 13.68
CA VAL A 313 1.38 12.14 13.14
C VAL A 313 0.28 12.00 14.19
N GLY A 314 0.65 11.70 15.45
CA GLY A 314 -0.28 11.62 16.58
C GLY A 314 -1.06 12.91 16.80
N GLN A 315 -0.38 14.06 16.78
CA GLN A 315 -1.01 15.38 16.91
C GLN A 315 -2.08 15.62 15.84
N TRP A 316 -1.82 15.23 14.59
CA TRP A 316 -2.81 15.34 13.51
C TRP A 316 -3.97 14.35 13.72
N MET A 317 -3.67 13.12 14.14
CA MET A 317 -4.67 12.08 14.42
C MET A 317 -5.58 12.41 15.60
N ASP A 318 -5.07 13.07 16.65
CA ASP A 318 -5.86 13.48 17.82
C ASP A 318 -7.04 14.38 17.43
N VAL A 319 -6.85 15.19 16.39
CA VAL A 319 -7.89 16.09 15.85
C VAL A 319 -8.72 15.40 14.76
N ASN A 320 -8.07 14.69 13.84
CA ASN A 320 -8.70 14.31 12.57
C ASN A 320 -9.02 12.82 12.44
N SER A 321 -8.77 12.00 13.46
CA SER A 321 -8.83 10.53 13.37
C SER A 321 -10.17 9.95 12.90
N GLU A 322 -11.29 10.62 13.13
CA GLU A 322 -12.59 10.16 12.65
C GLU A 322 -12.68 10.12 11.11
N SER A 323 -11.85 10.91 10.42
CA SER A 323 -11.72 10.92 8.96
C SER A 323 -10.87 9.77 8.42
N ILE A 324 -10.26 8.97 9.29
CA ILE A 324 -9.44 7.82 8.93
C ILE A 324 -10.09 6.53 9.42
N TYR A 325 -10.39 6.41 10.72
CA TYR A 325 -10.86 5.14 11.27
C TYR A 325 -12.27 4.77 10.78
N GLY A 326 -12.36 3.55 10.24
CA GLY A 326 -13.63 3.02 9.74
C GLY A 326 -14.15 3.68 8.49
N THR A 327 -13.28 4.38 7.73
CA THR A 327 -13.67 4.93 6.44
C THR A 327 -13.50 3.92 5.31
N SER A 328 -14.25 4.15 4.23
CA SER A 328 -14.09 3.50 2.94
C SER A 328 -13.36 4.40 1.95
N ALA A 329 -13.05 3.85 0.78
CA ALA A 329 -12.50 4.59 -0.34
C ALA A 329 -13.41 5.78 -0.74
N SER A 330 -12.79 6.78 -1.36
CA SER A 330 -13.45 7.95 -1.94
C SER A 330 -14.52 7.51 -2.93
N PRO A 331 -15.77 8.00 -2.79
CA PRO A 331 -16.79 7.87 -3.83
C PRO A 331 -16.67 8.98 -4.89
N LEU A 332 -15.72 9.91 -4.72
CA LEU A 332 -15.51 11.06 -5.59
C LEU A 332 -14.43 10.77 -6.64
N PRO A 333 -14.50 11.45 -7.81
CA PRO A 333 -13.41 11.45 -8.77
C PRO A 333 -12.12 12.04 -8.17
N LYS A 334 -11.04 12.04 -8.96
CA LYS A 334 -9.77 12.66 -8.57
C LYS A 334 -9.99 14.11 -8.15
N LEU A 335 -9.40 14.49 -7.01
CA LEU A 335 -9.49 15.82 -6.41
C LEU A 335 -8.12 16.49 -6.51
N ASP A 336 -8.07 17.67 -7.14
CA ASP A 336 -6.80 18.39 -7.33
C ASP A 336 -6.27 19.01 -6.04
N TRP A 337 -7.16 19.36 -5.11
CA TRP A 337 -6.83 20.03 -3.83
C TRP A 337 -6.51 19.06 -2.69
N GLY A 338 -6.67 17.74 -2.88
CA GLY A 338 -6.51 16.78 -1.78
C GLY A 338 -7.13 15.41 -2.00
N ARG A 339 -7.78 14.88 -0.98
CA ARG A 339 -8.39 13.54 -0.96
C ARG A 339 -9.73 13.52 -0.26
N CYS A 340 -10.48 12.43 -0.45
CA CYS A 340 -11.73 12.19 0.25
C CYS A 340 -11.72 10.78 0.86
N THR A 341 -12.18 10.65 2.09
CA THR A 341 -12.59 9.37 2.67
C THR A 341 -14.08 9.43 2.96
N ALA A 342 -14.75 8.28 2.95
CA ALA A 342 -16.18 8.23 3.20
C ALA A 342 -16.52 7.33 4.37
N LYS A 343 -17.63 7.60 5.04
CA LYS A 343 -18.19 6.74 6.08
C LYS A 343 -19.70 6.71 5.96
N THR A 344 -20.29 5.54 6.14
CA THR A 344 -21.75 5.40 6.23
C THR A 344 -22.13 5.22 7.69
N VAL A 345 -22.98 6.12 8.21
CA VAL A 345 -23.49 6.06 9.58
C VAL A 345 -25.00 6.21 9.51
N ASP A 346 -25.72 5.23 10.05
CA ASP A 346 -27.20 5.18 10.05
C ASP A 346 -27.82 5.40 8.66
N GLY A 347 -27.19 4.84 7.63
CA GLY A 347 -27.61 4.96 6.23
C GLY A 347 -27.31 6.32 5.57
N LYS A 348 -26.63 7.24 6.28
CA LYS A 348 -26.19 8.53 5.75
C LYS A 348 -24.71 8.51 5.42
N THR A 349 -24.34 9.14 4.31
CA THR A 349 -22.95 9.29 3.90
C THR A 349 -22.33 10.54 4.52
N ILE A 350 -21.19 10.34 5.18
CA ILE A 350 -20.29 11.38 5.64
C ILE A 350 -19.07 11.35 4.72
N LEU A 351 -18.77 12.48 4.10
CA LEU A 351 -17.55 12.70 3.33
C LEU A 351 -16.58 13.50 4.17
N TYR A 352 -15.36 13.02 4.32
CA TYR A 352 -14.27 13.76 4.94
C TYR A 352 -13.33 14.24 3.83
N LEU A 353 -13.30 15.55 3.64
CA LEU A 353 -12.50 16.22 2.62
C LEU A 353 -11.17 16.62 3.25
N HIS A 354 -10.10 15.95 2.84
CA HIS A 354 -8.73 16.20 3.30
C HIS A 354 -8.08 17.19 2.35
N VAL A 355 -8.07 18.47 2.72
CA VAL A 355 -7.57 19.57 1.89
C VAL A 355 -6.08 19.74 2.13
N PHE A 356 -5.29 19.39 1.12
CA PHE A 356 -3.83 19.52 1.14
C PHE A 356 -3.38 20.90 0.70
N ASP A 357 -4.09 21.47 -0.28
CA ASP A 357 -3.79 22.76 -0.87
C ASP A 357 -4.97 23.69 -0.60
N TRP A 358 -4.87 24.44 0.51
CA TRP A 358 -5.94 25.34 0.94
C TRP A 358 -6.13 26.49 -0.06
N PRO A 359 -7.32 26.68 -0.63
CA PRO A 359 -7.52 27.67 -1.69
C PRO A 359 -7.52 29.10 -1.12
N SER A 360 -6.59 29.92 -1.59
CA SER A 360 -6.48 31.34 -1.18
C SER A 360 -7.70 32.19 -1.55
N ALA A 361 -8.50 31.75 -2.51
CA ALA A 361 -9.77 32.38 -2.89
C ALA A 361 -10.90 32.12 -1.87
N GLY A 362 -10.66 31.30 -0.83
CA GLY A 362 -11.66 30.98 0.19
C GLY A 362 -12.83 30.14 -0.34
N LYS A 363 -12.62 29.42 -1.45
CA LYS A 363 -13.64 28.62 -2.13
C LYS A 363 -13.09 27.26 -2.50
N LEU A 364 -13.81 26.20 -2.17
CA LEU A 364 -13.45 24.83 -2.49
C LEU A 364 -14.61 24.16 -3.23
N LEU A 365 -14.36 23.71 -4.46
CA LEU A 365 -15.31 22.92 -5.22
C LEU A 365 -15.15 21.43 -4.88
N VAL A 366 -16.23 20.81 -4.44
CA VAL A 366 -16.37 19.36 -4.31
C VAL A 366 -17.15 18.87 -5.54
N PRO A 367 -16.47 18.28 -6.53
CA PRO A 367 -17.08 17.99 -7.82
C PRO A 367 -18.12 16.87 -7.74
N GLY A 368 -19.13 16.98 -8.59
CA GLY A 368 -20.07 15.90 -8.89
C GLY A 368 -21.14 15.62 -7.83
N ILE A 369 -21.08 16.20 -6.63
CA ILE A 369 -22.13 16.00 -5.62
C ILE A 369 -23.45 16.59 -6.10
N GLN A 370 -24.49 15.76 -6.24
CA GLN A 370 -25.83 16.19 -6.65
C GLN A 370 -26.79 16.37 -5.47
N ASN A 371 -26.48 15.77 -4.32
CA ASN A 371 -27.29 15.86 -3.12
C ASN A 371 -27.25 17.25 -2.48
N GLU A 372 -28.26 17.52 -1.65
CA GLU A 372 -28.19 18.59 -0.66
C GLU A 372 -27.18 18.25 0.46
N VAL A 373 -26.42 19.24 0.88
CA VAL A 373 -25.50 19.12 2.02
C VAL A 373 -26.22 19.52 3.30
N GLN A 374 -26.38 18.59 4.24
CA GLN A 374 -27.01 18.86 5.54
C GLN A 374 -26.13 19.80 6.38
N THR A 375 -24.84 19.45 6.48
CA THR A 375 -23.86 20.23 7.24
C THR A 375 -22.47 20.06 6.63
N ALA A 376 -21.71 21.15 6.58
CA ALA A 376 -20.26 21.12 6.38
C ALA A 376 -19.59 21.79 7.58
N ARG A 377 -18.56 21.17 8.16
CA ARG A 377 -17.81 21.75 9.29
C ARG A 377 -16.34 21.36 9.26
N LEU A 378 -15.48 22.21 9.81
CA LEU A 378 -14.08 21.89 10.05
C LEU A 378 -13.98 20.93 11.24
N LEU A 379 -13.19 19.86 11.11
CA LEU A 379 -12.94 18.95 12.23
C LEU A 379 -12.09 19.59 13.33
N ALA A 380 -11.22 20.54 12.97
CA ALA A 380 -10.30 21.18 13.89
C ALA A 380 -11.00 21.90 15.07
N ASP A 381 -12.12 22.57 14.81
CA ASP A 381 -12.80 23.42 15.80
C ASP A 381 -14.34 23.32 15.76
N GLY A 382 -14.90 22.55 14.82
CA GLY A 382 -16.33 22.42 14.62
C GLY A 382 -17.00 23.60 13.89
N SER A 383 -16.22 24.58 13.40
CA SER A 383 -16.74 25.74 12.68
C SER A 383 -17.52 25.32 11.44
N THR A 384 -18.75 25.82 11.30
CA THR A 384 -19.63 25.49 10.18
C THR A 384 -19.25 26.27 8.92
N LEU A 385 -19.29 25.59 7.78
CA LEU A 385 -19.02 26.16 6.47
C LEU A 385 -20.32 26.31 5.68
N THR A 386 -20.40 27.37 4.88
CA THR A 386 -21.48 27.54 3.92
C THR A 386 -21.24 26.63 2.72
N ALA A 387 -22.21 25.75 2.44
CA ALA A 387 -22.23 24.91 1.25
C ALA A 387 -23.27 25.44 0.25
N LYS A 388 -22.88 25.56 -1.02
CA LYS A 388 -23.77 26.00 -2.10
C LYS A 388 -23.69 25.00 -3.25
N SER A 389 -24.83 24.41 -3.62
CA SER A 389 -24.93 23.59 -4.82
C SER A 389 -24.70 24.43 -6.09
N THR A 390 -23.94 23.88 -7.02
CA THR A 390 -23.63 24.42 -8.34
C THR A 390 -23.92 23.36 -9.40
N GLU A 391 -23.80 23.71 -10.69
CA GLU A 391 -23.93 22.72 -11.78
C GLU A 391 -22.80 21.68 -11.75
N ASP A 392 -21.63 22.05 -11.23
CA ASP A 392 -20.43 21.22 -11.19
C ASP A 392 -20.26 20.41 -9.89
N GLY A 393 -21.11 20.63 -8.88
CA GLY A 393 -21.07 19.95 -7.58
C GLY A 393 -21.46 20.88 -6.42
N VAL A 394 -20.65 20.90 -5.35
CA VAL A 394 -20.86 21.75 -4.17
C VAL A 394 -19.66 22.68 -3.97
N GLU A 395 -19.91 23.98 -3.89
CA GLU A 395 -18.92 24.98 -3.49
C GLU A 395 -19.01 25.25 -1.98
N LEU A 396 -17.90 25.06 -1.27
CA LEU A 396 -17.74 25.42 0.14
C LEU A 396 -17.04 26.77 0.27
N THR A 397 -17.57 27.64 1.14
CA THR A 397 -16.87 28.87 1.56
C THR A 397 -15.96 28.57 2.74
N LEU A 398 -14.66 28.76 2.57
CA LEU A 398 -13.62 28.45 3.54
C LEU A 398 -13.12 29.72 4.26
N PRO A 399 -12.63 29.61 5.50
CA PRO A 399 -11.85 30.68 6.12
C PRO A 399 -10.55 30.96 5.34
N ASN A 400 -10.01 32.16 5.54
CA ASN A 400 -8.80 32.62 4.85
C ASN A 400 -7.55 31.78 5.23
N GLU A 401 -7.51 31.26 6.45
CA GLU A 401 -6.39 30.47 6.96
C GLU A 401 -6.81 29.00 7.09
N ALA A 402 -5.91 28.10 6.68
CA ALA A 402 -6.08 26.67 6.86
C ALA A 402 -5.96 26.33 8.35
N PRO A 403 -6.88 25.52 8.93
CA PRO A 403 -6.71 25.05 10.30
C PRO A 403 -5.45 24.21 10.54
N ASP A 404 -4.97 23.52 9.50
CA ASP A 404 -3.79 22.67 9.52
C ASP A 404 -3.08 22.70 8.15
N ASP A 405 -1.77 23.00 8.17
CA ASP A 405 -0.93 23.15 6.97
C ASP A 405 -0.56 21.80 6.30
N ILE A 406 -0.68 20.69 7.02
CA ILE A 406 -0.42 19.35 6.47
C ILE A 406 -1.64 18.87 5.69
N ALA A 407 -2.79 18.85 6.34
CA ALA A 407 -4.09 18.49 5.76
C ALA A 407 -5.22 18.97 6.67
N SER A 408 -5.97 19.98 6.21
CA SER A 408 -7.17 20.44 6.89
C SER A 408 -8.36 19.57 6.52
N VAL A 409 -9.15 19.12 7.51
CA VAL A 409 -10.26 18.19 7.27
C VAL A 409 -11.62 18.88 7.44
N ILE A 410 -12.47 18.73 6.43
CA ILE A 410 -13.86 19.14 6.45
C ILE A 410 -14.75 17.90 6.51
N GLU A 411 -15.61 17.79 7.51
CA GLU A 411 -16.71 16.82 7.54
C GLU A 411 -17.90 17.41 6.79
N MET A 412 -18.37 16.69 5.77
CA MET A 412 -19.55 17.04 4.98
C MET A 412 -20.57 15.92 5.05
N LYS A 413 -21.72 16.19 5.68
CA LYS A 413 -22.85 15.26 5.80
C LYS A 413 -23.80 15.47 4.64
N ILE A 414 -24.05 14.38 3.91
CA ILE A 414 -24.90 14.37 2.73
C ILE A 414 -26.31 13.96 3.12
N ASP A 415 -27.32 14.61 2.51
CA ASP A 415 -28.69 14.17 2.63
C ASP A 415 -29.01 13.02 1.67
N GLY A 416 -29.66 11.98 2.20
CA GLY A 416 -30.01 10.78 1.45
C GLY A 416 -28.82 9.90 1.04
N VAL A 417 -29.05 9.05 0.05
CA VAL A 417 -28.02 8.19 -0.57
C VAL A 417 -27.15 9.08 -1.45
N LEU A 418 -25.83 8.98 -1.32
CA LEU A 418 -24.90 9.77 -2.11
C LEU A 418 -25.09 9.53 -3.62
N GLU A 419 -25.33 10.62 -4.35
CA GLU A 419 -25.44 10.72 -5.80
C GLU A 419 -24.28 11.59 -6.30
N VAL A 420 -23.33 10.95 -7.00
CA VAL A 420 -22.19 11.63 -7.61
C VAL A 420 -22.36 11.57 -9.12
N ALA A 421 -22.43 12.74 -9.75
CA ALA A 421 -22.37 12.88 -11.20
C ALA A 421 -21.06 12.26 -11.70
N VAL A 422 -21.18 11.38 -12.68
CA VAL A 422 -20.00 10.81 -13.35
C VAL A 422 -19.30 11.94 -14.09
N GLN A 423 -18.16 12.40 -13.57
CA GLN A 423 -17.27 13.31 -14.29
C GLN A 423 -16.55 12.52 -15.38
N LEU A 424 -17.11 12.57 -16.58
CA LEU A 424 -16.50 12.04 -17.78
C LEU A 424 -15.54 13.08 -18.35
N PRO A 425 -14.43 12.69 -18.99
CA PRO A 425 -13.58 13.63 -19.70
C PRO A 425 -14.41 14.50 -20.64
N THR A 426 -14.22 15.81 -20.55
CA THR A 426 -14.87 16.81 -21.41
C THR A 426 -13.85 17.47 -22.33
N PRO A 427 -14.28 18.03 -23.47
CA PRO A 427 -13.37 18.76 -24.35
C PRO A 427 -12.64 19.90 -23.64
N ASP A 428 -11.37 20.11 -23.99
CA ASP A 428 -10.57 21.25 -23.55
C ASP A 428 -11.08 22.57 -24.17
N ALA A 429 -10.47 23.70 -23.82
CA ALA A 429 -10.84 25.02 -24.34
C ALA A 429 -10.76 25.14 -25.89
N ASN A 430 -10.07 24.21 -26.56
CA ASN A 430 -9.97 24.14 -28.02
C ASN A 430 -10.92 23.10 -28.63
N GLY A 431 -11.77 22.46 -27.81
CA GLY A 431 -12.71 21.43 -28.23
C GLY A 431 -12.08 20.05 -28.40
N ASN A 432 -10.87 19.79 -27.89
CA ASN A 432 -10.25 18.48 -27.95
C ASN A 432 -10.59 17.67 -26.70
N LEU A 433 -11.10 16.47 -26.89
CA LEU A 433 -11.32 15.52 -25.80
C LEU A 433 -10.03 14.70 -25.60
N VAL A 434 -9.31 14.97 -24.52
CA VAL A 434 -8.04 14.30 -24.19
C VAL A 434 -8.27 13.22 -23.13
N LEU A 435 -7.91 11.99 -23.47
CA LEU A 435 -8.04 10.80 -22.64
C LEU A 435 -6.66 10.39 -22.16
N THR A 436 -6.31 10.74 -20.93
CA THR A 436 -4.99 10.45 -20.35
C THR A 436 -4.92 9.02 -19.81
N ALA A 437 -3.71 8.47 -19.75
CA ALA A 437 -3.47 7.12 -19.24
C ALA A 437 -4.00 6.90 -17.81
N ASP A 438 -3.93 7.90 -16.94
CA ASP A 438 -4.40 7.84 -15.55
C ASP A 438 -5.93 7.96 -15.39
N ALA A 439 -6.65 8.29 -16.47
CA ALA A 439 -8.11 8.31 -16.52
C ALA A 439 -8.70 7.05 -17.18
N GLY A 440 -7.85 6.13 -17.66
CA GLY A 440 -8.28 4.92 -18.35
C GLY A 440 -8.51 3.74 -17.42
N TYR A 441 -9.60 3.02 -17.61
CA TYR A 441 -9.86 1.72 -17.00
C TYR A 441 -9.09 0.65 -17.77
N ILE A 442 -8.13 -0.01 -17.11
CA ILE A 442 -7.35 -1.11 -17.68
C ILE A 442 -8.05 -2.42 -17.35
N HIS A 443 -8.51 -3.11 -18.38
CA HIS A 443 -9.13 -4.43 -18.29
C HIS A 443 -8.07 -5.49 -18.55
N ASN A 444 -7.41 -5.93 -17.49
CA ASN A 444 -6.50 -7.10 -17.54
C ASN A 444 -7.30 -8.41 -17.46
N ASN A 445 -6.71 -9.51 -17.94
CA ASN A 445 -7.20 -10.85 -17.62
C ASN A 445 -7.14 -11.11 -16.11
N GLU A 446 -8.05 -11.94 -15.60
CA GLU A 446 -8.12 -12.31 -14.19
C GLU A 446 -6.76 -12.84 -13.69
N GLY A 447 -6.21 -12.18 -12.65
CA GLY A 447 -4.91 -12.52 -12.08
C GLY A 447 -3.67 -11.95 -12.80
N SER A 448 -3.84 -11.21 -13.91
CA SER A 448 -2.74 -10.60 -14.68
C SER A 448 -2.52 -9.12 -14.30
N ARG A 449 -1.25 -8.68 -14.24
CA ARG A 449 -0.84 -7.25 -14.16
C ARG A 449 -0.06 -6.83 -15.41
N GLN A 450 -0.39 -7.43 -16.54
CA GLN A 450 0.35 -7.28 -17.79
C GLN A 450 -0.06 -6.05 -18.62
N ALA A 451 -0.83 -5.12 -18.07
CA ALA A 451 -0.92 -3.73 -18.50
C ALA A 451 -1.12 -2.88 -17.24
N ASP A 452 -0.34 -1.82 -17.07
CA ASP A 452 -0.32 -1.05 -15.82
C ASP A 452 0.05 0.41 -16.06
N ILE A 453 -0.34 1.30 -15.14
CA ILE A 453 0.07 2.70 -15.18
C ILE A 453 1.51 2.80 -14.68
N ARG A 454 2.36 3.35 -15.54
CA ARG A 454 3.78 3.57 -15.32
C ARG A 454 4.09 5.05 -15.50
N PHE A 455 5.25 5.48 -15.01
CA PHE A 455 5.69 6.87 -15.13
C PHE A 455 6.98 6.92 -15.93
N HIS A 456 7.05 7.87 -16.86
CA HIS A 456 8.29 8.22 -17.56
C HIS A 456 8.45 9.74 -17.52
N SER A 457 9.45 10.21 -16.76
CA SER A 457 9.65 11.64 -16.44
C SER A 457 8.39 12.27 -15.83
N ASP A 458 7.83 11.62 -14.81
CA ASP A 458 6.62 12.01 -14.07
C ASP A 458 5.31 12.08 -14.88
N ILE A 459 5.36 11.73 -16.17
CA ILE A 459 4.17 11.65 -17.02
C ILE A 459 3.63 10.20 -17.00
N PRO A 460 2.36 9.98 -16.63
CA PRO A 460 1.76 8.65 -16.63
C PRO A 460 1.60 8.11 -18.06
N HIS A 461 1.79 6.81 -18.22
CA HIS A 461 1.48 6.06 -19.42
C HIS A 461 1.01 4.66 -19.05
N ILE A 462 0.16 4.06 -19.86
CA ILE A 462 -0.10 2.62 -19.79
C ILE A 462 1.09 1.93 -20.44
N GLY A 463 1.79 1.10 -19.67
CA GLY A 463 2.98 0.36 -20.09
C GLY A 463 2.92 -1.09 -19.61
N TYR A 464 4.00 -1.83 -19.86
CA TYR A 464 4.06 -3.28 -19.64
C TYR A 464 2.96 -4.07 -20.35
N TRP A 465 2.23 -3.46 -21.29
CA TRP A 465 1.06 -3.98 -21.99
C TRP A 465 1.42 -5.12 -22.94
N VAL A 466 1.73 -6.28 -22.37
CA VAL A 466 2.20 -7.46 -23.11
C VAL A 466 1.08 -8.44 -23.44
N ASP A 467 0.01 -8.45 -22.64
CA ASP A 467 -1.16 -9.31 -22.85
C ASP A 467 -2.04 -8.73 -23.98
N ASP A 468 -2.23 -9.51 -25.04
CA ASP A 468 -3.04 -9.10 -26.20
C ASP A 468 -4.56 -9.25 -25.97
N GLN A 469 -4.97 -9.77 -24.81
CA GLN A 469 -6.37 -9.76 -24.38
C GLN A 469 -6.69 -8.56 -23.49
N ALA A 470 -5.68 -7.93 -22.87
CA ALA A 470 -5.88 -6.75 -22.05
C ALA A 470 -6.27 -5.54 -22.90
N TRP A 471 -7.19 -4.72 -22.43
CA TRP A 471 -7.67 -3.54 -23.16
C TRP A 471 -7.88 -2.34 -22.25
N VAL A 472 -7.95 -1.14 -22.82
CA VAL A 472 -8.13 0.09 -22.06
C VAL A 472 -9.39 0.79 -22.52
N GLU A 473 -10.14 1.31 -21.55
CA GLU A 473 -11.41 1.99 -21.74
C GLU A 473 -11.42 3.36 -21.07
N TRP A 474 -12.01 4.34 -21.73
CA TRP A 474 -12.39 5.60 -21.12
C TRP A 474 -13.88 5.77 -21.29
N ASN A 475 -14.61 5.91 -20.18
CA ASN A 475 -15.96 6.43 -20.25
C ASN A 475 -15.87 7.91 -20.57
N ILE A 476 -16.59 8.37 -21.59
CA ILE A 476 -16.54 9.73 -22.11
C ILE A 476 -17.95 10.29 -22.31
N ASN A 477 -18.08 11.61 -22.27
CA ASN A 477 -19.31 12.30 -22.65
C ASN A 477 -19.08 13.05 -23.96
N ILE A 478 -19.90 12.73 -24.97
CA ILE A 478 -19.86 13.41 -26.27
C ILE A 478 -20.96 14.47 -26.26
N ASP A 479 -20.56 15.74 -26.26
CA ASP A 479 -21.48 16.87 -26.33
C ASP A 479 -22.02 17.09 -27.76
N GLN A 480 -21.19 16.88 -28.77
CA GLN A 480 -21.50 17.17 -30.17
C GLN A 480 -21.25 15.97 -31.08
N PRO A 481 -22.29 15.28 -31.57
CA PRO A 481 -22.14 14.19 -32.54
C PRO A 481 -21.39 14.64 -33.79
N GLY A 482 -20.72 13.70 -34.44
CA GLY A 482 -20.02 13.93 -35.71
C GLY A 482 -18.77 13.09 -35.88
N ARG A 483 -17.96 13.48 -36.85
CA ARG A 483 -16.68 12.83 -37.14
C ARG A 483 -15.59 13.37 -36.25
N TYR A 484 -14.77 12.47 -35.69
CA TYR A 484 -13.62 12.80 -34.88
C TYR A 484 -12.35 12.23 -35.48
N GLU A 485 -11.30 13.05 -35.57
CA GLU A 485 -9.92 12.62 -35.75
C GLU A 485 -9.39 12.08 -34.42
N VAL A 486 -8.81 10.88 -34.46
CA VAL A 486 -8.23 10.21 -33.30
C VAL A 486 -6.73 10.18 -33.48
N SER A 487 -6.00 10.69 -32.50
CA SER A 487 -4.56 10.54 -32.37
C SER A 487 -4.18 9.98 -31.01
N ALA A 488 -3.00 9.39 -30.90
CA ALA A 488 -2.46 8.91 -29.64
C ALA A 488 -1.00 9.34 -29.47
N THR A 489 -0.66 9.76 -28.25
CA THR A 489 0.72 9.98 -27.84
C THR A 489 1.25 8.66 -27.30
N LEU A 490 2.12 7.99 -28.05
CA LEU A 490 2.59 6.64 -27.72
C LEU A 490 4.02 6.36 -28.18
N SER A 491 4.58 5.25 -27.71
CA SER A 491 5.86 4.71 -28.19
C SER A 491 5.76 3.22 -28.49
N VAL A 492 6.53 2.78 -29.49
CA VAL A 492 6.57 1.39 -29.97
C VAL A 492 8.03 1.02 -30.16
N GLU A 493 8.53 0.03 -29.42
CA GLU A 493 9.91 -0.44 -29.56
C GLU A 493 10.07 -1.34 -30.80
N LYS A 494 9.18 -2.33 -30.95
CA LYS A 494 9.24 -3.32 -32.02
C LYS A 494 8.91 -2.70 -33.37
N GLU A 495 9.29 -3.39 -34.45
CA GLU A 495 9.19 -2.88 -35.83
C GLU A 495 7.81 -2.30 -36.16
N LYS A 496 6.76 -2.99 -35.73
CA LYS A 496 5.38 -2.56 -35.87
C LYS A 496 4.47 -3.22 -34.83
N THR A 497 3.31 -2.62 -34.62
CA THR A 497 2.23 -3.13 -33.77
C THR A 497 0.89 -2.83 -34.42
N ARG A 498 -0.14 -3.62 -34.09
CA ARG A 498 -1.49 -3.40 -34.57
C ARG A 498 -2.48 -3.38 -33.41
N LEU A 499 -3.36 -2.38 -33.40
CA LEU A 499 -4.39 -2.20 -32.38
C LEU A 499 -5.73 -1.80 -32.98
N GLY A 500 -6.80 -2.13 -32.28
CA GLY A 500 -8.14 -1.62 -32.48
C GLY A 500 -8.38 -0.36 -31.62
N PHE A 501 -9.06 0.63 -32.19
CA PHE A 501 -9.51 1.84 -31.49
C PHE A 501 -10.93 2.22 -31.94
N GLY A 502 -11.72 2.81 -31.04
CA GLY A 502 -13.07 3.26 -31.39
C GLY A 502 -14.02 3.31 -30.20
N ILE A 503 -15.31 3.41 -30.49
CA ILE A 503 -16.38 3.43 -29.49
C ILE A 503 -16.88 2.01 -29.23
N ALA A 504 -17.44 1.74 -28.04
CA ALA A 504 -17.99 0.43 -27.67
C ALA A 504 -18.79 -0.23 -28.80
N GLY A 505 -18.29 -1.37 -29.28
CA GLY A 505 -18.93 -2.19 -30.32
C GLY A 505 -18.36 -2.02 -31.73
N GLU A 506 -17.65 -0.91 -32.01
CA GLU A 506 -17.13 -0.60 -33.35
C GLU A 506 -15.66 -0.14 -33.30
N LEU A 507 -14.75 -1.11 -33.25
CA LEU A 507 -13.31 -0.84 -33.30
C LEU A 507 -12.79 -0.86 -34.74
N LYS A 508 -12.04 0.18 -35.11
CA LYS A 508 -11.23 0.21 -36.33
C LYS A 508 -9.80 -0.20 -35.98
N THR A 509 -9.14 -0.93 -36.88
CA THR A 509 -7.76 -1.37 -36.68
C THR A 509 -6.77 -0.42 -37.36
N VAL A 510 -5.64 -0.14 -36.71
CA VAL A 510 -4.51 0.61 -37.26
C VAL A 510 -3.20 -0.13 -37.00
N GLU A 511 -2.33 -0.18 -38.02
CA GLU A 511 -0.94 -0.62 -37.89
C GLU A 511 -0.04 0.59 -37.71
N MET A 512 0.87 0.52 -36.72
CA MET A 512 1.79 1.60 -36.40
C MET A 512 3.23 1.09 -36.43
N MET A 513 4.11 1.89 -36.99
CA MET A 513 5.54 1.59 -37.06
C MET A 513 6.27 1.99 -35.77
N SER A 514 7.40 1.34 -35.52
CA SER A 514 8.33 1.64 -34.43
C SER A 514 8.59 3.14 -34.27
N THR A 515 8.73 3.58 -33.02
CA THR A 515 9.24 4.91 -32.66
C THR A 515 10.72 4.85 -32.24
N GLY A 516 11.35 3.69 -32.35
CA GLY A 516 12.77 3.47 -32.01
C GLY A 516 13.04 3.22 -30.54
N GLY A 517 12.01 3.05 -29.70
CA GLY A 517 12.16 2.65 -28.29
C GLY A 517 11.01 3.10 -27.39
N TYR A 518 10.85 2.44 -26.24
CA TYR A 518 9.79 2.71 -25.26
C TYR A 518 9.83 4.09 -24.57
N GLY A 519 10.94 4.82 -24.71
CA GLY A 519 11.08 6.21 -24.23
C GLY A 519 10.77 7.26 -25.31
N ASN A 520 10.61 6.86 -26.57
CA ASN A 520 10.44 7.76 -27.70
C ASN A 520 8.95 7.96 -28.00
N TYR A 521 8.31 8.82 -27.22
CA TYR A 521 6.89 9.17 -27.40
C TYR A 521 6.71 10.12 -28.58
N VAL A 522 5.76 9.78 -29.46
CA VAL A 522 5.36 10.63 -30.59
C VAL A 522 3.84 10.61 -30.72
N ASP A 523 3.29 11.69 -31.28
CA ASP A 523 1.88 11.74 -31.63
C ASP A 523 1.67 11.01 -32.97
N ARG A 524 0.79 10.00 -32.97
CA ARG A 524 0.41 9.26 -34.18
C ARG A 524 -1.08 9.42 -34.46
N PRO A 525 -1.48 9.73 -35.71
CA PRO A 525 -2.87 9.59 -36.09
C PRO A 525 -3.24 8.10 -36.09
N LEU A 526 -4.35 7.76 -35.44
CA LEU A 526 -4.92 6.41 -35.48
C LEU A 526 -5.93 6.29 -36.63
N GLY A 527 -6.69 7.35 -36.89
CA GLY A 527 -7.67 7.43 -37.96
C GLY A 527 -8.85 8.31 -37.57
N THR A 528 -10.02 8.03 -38.15
CA THR A 528 -11.26 8.74 -37.81
C THR A 528 -12.32 7.79 -37.29
N ILE A 529 -13.16 8.28 -36.39
CA ILE A 529 -14.37 7.61 -35.92
C ILE A 529 -15.56 8.54 -36.14
N ASP A 530 -16.74 7.95 -36.32
CA ASP A 530 -17.99 8.69 -36.42
C ASP A 530 -18.78 8.39 -35.13
N ILE A 531 -19.32 9.42 -34.50
CA ILE A 531 -20.12 9.31 -33.27
C ILE A 531 -21.49 9.92 -33.53
N ASP A 532 -22.51 9.07 -33.60
CA ASP A 532 -23.83 9.45 -34.11
C ASP A 532 -24.75 10.11 -33.06
N GLN A 533 -24.46 9.92 -31.77
CA GLN A 533 -25.30 10.39 -30.66
C GLN A 533 -24.47 11.13 -29.61
N SER A 534 -25.08 12.14 -29.00
CA SER A 534 -24.52 12.81 -27.84
C SER A 534 -24.88 12.02 -26.58
N GLY A 535 -24.09 12.22 -25.53
CA GLY A 535 -24.24 11.55 -24.25
C GLY A 535 -23.07 10.64 -23.90
N GLN A 536 -23.29 9.78 -22.91
CA GLN A 536 -22.26 8.91 -22.37
C GLN A 536 -21.98 7.74 -23.30
N THR A 537 -20.70 7.48 -23.55
CA THR A 537 -20.23 6.30 -24.28
C THR A 537 -18.84 5.91 -23.78
N SER A 538 -18.22 4.89 -24.36
CA SER A 538 -16.86 4.48 -24.00
C SER A 538 -15.95 4.44 -25.22
N PHE A 539 -14.79 5.09 -25.14
CA PHE A 539 -13.71 4.93 -26.09
C PHE A 539 -12.77 3.82 -25.64
N ARG A 540 -12.30 2.99 -26.57
CA ARG A 540 -11.48 1.80 -26.28
C ARG A 540 -10.24 1.76 -27.14
N ILE A 541 -9.15 1.27 -26.56
CA ILE A 541 -8.00 0.74 -27.29
C ILE A 541 -7.82 -0.73 -26.90
N LYS A 542 -7.74 -1.60 -27.90
CA LYS A 542 -7.56 -3.04 -27.72
C LYS A 542 -6.45 -3.57 -28.62
N PRO A 543 -5.54 -4.43 -28.15
CA PRO A 543 -4.58 -5.11 -28.99
C PRO A 543 -5.26 -5.92 -30.08
N ASP A 544 -4.65 -5.99 -31.26
CA ASP A 544 -5.07 -6.91 -32.30
C ASP A 544 -4.33 -8.24 -32.14
N ALA A 545 -5.03 -9.25 -31.62
CA ALA A 545 -4.44 -10.54 -31.27
C ALA A 545 -3.66 -11.16 -32.43
N GLY A 546 -2.45 -11.64 -32.15
CA GLY A 546 -1.52 -12.16 -33.15
C GLY A 546 -0.76 -11.11 -33.98
N HIS A 547 -1.11 -9.83 -33.91
CA HIS A 547 -0.40 -8.72 -34.56
C HIS A 547 0.05 -7.63 -33.58
N TRP A 548 -0.31 -7.78 -32.30
CA TRP A 548 0.10 -6.91 -31.22
C TRP A 548 1.60 -7.01 -30.95
N GLN A 549 2.21 -5.85 -30.74
CA GLN A 549 3.47 -5.72 -30.00
C GLN A 549 3.26 -4.65 -28.92
N PRO A 550 3.88 -4.80 -27.74
CA PRO A 550 3.68 -3.87 -26.63
C PRO A 550 3.98 -2.42 -26.99
N ILE A 551 3.16 -1.51 -26.47
CA ILE A 551 3.34 -0.05 -26.58
C ILE A 551 3.40 0.58 -25.19
N ASN A 552 3.93 1.79 -25.11
CA ASN A 552 3.59 2.69 -24.01
C ASN A 552 2.64 3.78 -24.53
N LEU A 553 1.48 3.93 -23.89
CA LEU A 553 0.42 4.87 -24.29
C LEU A 553 0.24 5.97 -23.23
N ARG A 554 0.50 7.23 -23.57
CA ARG A 554 0.29 8.38 -22.66
C ARG A 554 -1.11 8.93 -22.70
N SER A 555 -1.66 9.08 -23.90
CA SER A 555 -2.98 9.67 -24.09
C SER A 555 -3.55 9.34 -25.46
N VAL A 556 -4.86 9.50 -25.58
CA VAL A 556 -5.61 9.53 -26.83
C VAL A 556 -6.31 10.88 -26.92
N THR A 557 -6.29 11.52 -28.08
CA THR A 557 -7.00 12.77 -28.33
C THR A 557 -8.06 12.56 -29.40
N LEU A 558 -9.30 12.95 -29.10
CA LEU A 558 -10.40 13.01 -30.04
C LEU A 558 -10.64 14.48 -30.39
N LYS A 559 -10.45 14.81 -31.66
CA LYS A 559 -10.67 16.16 -32.19
C LYS A 559 -11.81 16.14 -33.19
N ARG A 560 -12.86 16.93 -32.95
CA ARG A 560 -13.98 17.01 -33.87
C ARG A 560 -13.53 17.60 -35.21
N VAL A 561 -13.93 16.96 -36.30
CA VAL A 561 -13.72 17.47 -37.65
C VAL A 561 -14.81 18.50 -37.92
N ASN A 562 -14.43 19.77 -38.02
CA ASN A 562 -15.35 20.81 -38.47
C ASN A 562 -15.63 20.57 -39.96
N GLU A 563 -16.85 20.21 -40.31
CA GLU A 563 -17.27 20.22 -41.70
C GLU A 563 -17.20 21.66 -42.21
N SER A 564 -16.32 21.91 -43.18
CA SER A 564 -16.29 23.16 -43.92
C SER A 564 -17.67 23.37 -44.54
N LYS A 565 -18.34 24.47 -44.19
CA LYS A 565 -19.62 24.90 -44.77
C LYS A 565 -19.60 24.98 -46.29
#